data_AF-A0A8K0U290-F1
#
_entry.id   AF-A0A8K0U290-F1
#
_cell.length_a   1.000
_cell.length_b   1.000
_cell.length_c   1.000
_cell.angle_alpha   90.00
_cell.angle_beta   90.00
_cell.angle_gamma   90.00
#
_symmetry.space_group_name_H-M   'P 1'
#
loop_
_entity.id
_entity.type
_entity.pdbx_description
1 polymer ?
#
loop_
_entity_poly.entity_id
_entity_poly.type
_entity_poly.pdbx_seq_one_letter_code
_entity_poly.pdbx_strand_id
1 'polypeptide(L)'
;MADHHPLDDHAVLAEQLQLLNQLRYSDEPMRCEGKKYYHDNGDANAALRVLDTIALVLTTGKPGEVFAAAFDRSQSVTLVLAKNDPVIQEDVQAVHELITTITASTTESAYDVLPFLFSRCRENIERRIRKLIAAVDILLGLLDEILESYTPSHPPDKEFPNSEDYRRYKYPNGEPPFKEMACRLFKDLRAAGVGVDFEDIEETSANFMRLWYAASIILNSGLLRSLRKDYGYFRWKPQAEKLRCRLLKVFNYNQGIDNLIMHAKRFFPNGIKHRWVDPITAGTGETTLELTANHMDVITRAFGDSSAQRDLQTLDKKVPDMQNKWSSSGNVQTRLHVEIRLLLHLSDPFSPMDEPMPIGCSRRTCLCCALWIKAYNWEFGTKWLTNGSNGKPHVDWALPGCSYAHARMKEGRSVVDKAVLYPVSRRLHEKLDLMLPIDFFGCLWRDPANKEFKAQVDQIWKSVFQESESSSVP
;
A
#
# COMPACT_ATOMS: atom_id res chain seq x y z
N MET A 1 -30.39 -8.00 25.46
CA MET A 1 -29.21 -7.95 24.56
C MET A 1 -29.75 -8.07 23.16
N ALA A 2 -29.63 -7.03 22.34
CA ALA A 2 -30.15 -7.07 20.98
C ALA A 2 -29.26 -7.99 20.13
N ASP A 3 -29.87 -8.93 19.41
CA ASP A 3 -29.22 -9.78 18.42
C ASP A 3 -28.73 -8.90 17.26
N HIS A 4 -27.55 -8.32 17.42
CA HIS A 4 -26.88 -7.59 16.35
C HIS A 4 -26.49 -8.57 15.24
N HIS A 5 -27.07 -8.37 14.07
CA HIS A 5 -26.88 -9.25 12.92
C HIS A 5 -25.49 -8.98 12.31
N PRO A 6 -24.73 -10.01 11.89
CA PRO A 6 -23.42 -9.83 11.23
C PRO A 6 -23.43 -8.92 9.98
N LEU A 7 -24.59 -8.77 9.35
CA LEU A 7 -24.81 -7.87 8.22
C LEU A 7 -24.77 -6.39 8.64
N ASP A 8 -25.17 -6.08 9.88
CA ASP A 8 -25.16 -4.71 10.40
C ASP A 8 -23.73 -4.22 10.63
N ASP A 9 -22.87 -5.08 11.19
CA ASP A 9 -21.45 -4.75 11.43
C ASP A 9 -20.73 -4.40 10.11
N HIS A 10 -21.07 -5.12 9.03
CA HIS A 10 -20.45 -4.93 7.72
C HIS A 10 -20.92 -3.64 7.03
N ALA A 11 -22.23 -3.35 7.08
CA ALA A 11 -22.78 -2.09 6.58
C ALA A 11 -22.18 -0.88 7.30
N VAL A 12 -22.14 -0.92 8.64
CA VAL A 12 -21.55 0.15 9.46
C VAL A 12 -20.07 0.33 9.13
N LEU A 13 -19.31 -0.75 8.95
CA LEU A 13 -17.91 -0.66 8.57
C LEU A 13 -17.73 0.01 7.19
N ALA A 14 -18.49 -0.40 6.18
CA ALA A 14 -18.40 0.16 4.85
C ALA A 14 -18.70 1.68 4.85
N GLU A 15 -19.71 2.10 5.58
CA GLU A 15 -20.03 3.52 5.76
C GLU A 15 -18.91 4.31 6.46
N GLN A 16 -18.34 3.76 7.54
CA GLN A 16 -17.21 4.39 8.24
C GLN A 16 -15.98 4.50 7.33
N LEU A 17 -15.68 3.48 6.55
CA LEU A 17 -14.58 3.50 5.57
C LEU A 17 -14.84 4.50 4.45
N GLN A 18 -16.09 4.64 3.99
CA GLN A 18 -16.47 5.65 3.01
C GLN A 18 -16.26 7.07 3.57
N LEU A 19 -16.69 7.33 4.81
CA LEU A 19 -16.46 8.61 5.47
C LEU A 19 -14.96 8.91 5.59
N LEU A 20 -14.16 7.98 6.12
CA LEU A 20 -12.71 8.14 6.23
C LEU A 20 -12.07 8.44 4.87
N ASN A 21 -12.49 7.74 3.81
CA ASN A 21 -12.00 7.97 2.46
C ASN A 21 -12.33 9.38 1.95
N GLN A 22 -13.57 9.86 2.16
CA GLN A 22 -13.99 11.21 1.78
C GLN A 22 -13.26 12.31 2.57
N LEU A 23 -12.97 12.06 3.85
CA LEU A 23 -12.15 12.91 4.72
C LEU A 23 -10.64 12.85 4.37
N ARG A 24 -10.28 12.12 3.31
CA ARG A 24 -8.90 11.89 2.84
C ARG A 24 -8.00 11.36 3.96
N TYR A 25 -8.58 10.54 4.83
CA TYR A 25 -7.83 9.91 5.90
C TYR A 25 -6.76 8.98 5.32
N SER A 26 -5.59 9.03 5.93
CA SER A 26 -4.50 8.09 5.71
C SER A 26 -3.70 8.09 7.00
N ASP A 27 -3.53 6.92 7.61
CA ASP A 27 -2.49 6.78 8.62
C ASP A 27 -1.14 7.18 7.99
N GLU A 28 -0.25 7.76 8.81
CA GLU A 28 1.17 7.69 8.46
C GLU A 28 1.48 6.22 8.18
N PRO A 29 2.24 5.89 7.12
CA PRO A 29 2.42 4.51 6.70
C PRO A 29 2.83 3.68 7.91
N MET A 30 1.87 2.90 8.44
CA MET A 30 2.09 2.11 9.64
C MET A 30 3.21 1.17 9.27
N ARG A 31 4.40 1.45 9.81
CA ARG A 31 5.45 0.46 9.84
C ARG A 31 4.85 -0.61 10.74
N CYS A 32 4.47 -1.75 10.17
CA CYS A 32 4.07 -2.90 10.97
C CYS A 32 5.13 -3.04 12.07
N GLU A 33 4.71 -2.85 13.33
CA GLU A 33 5.59 -2.68 14.50
C GLU A 33 6.59 -3.83 14.64
N GLY A 34 6.33 -4.95 13.96
CA GLY A 34 7.27 -6.02 13.72
C GLY A 34 8.61 -5.61 13.11
N LYS A 35 8.84 -4.39 12.60
CA LYS A 35 10.19 -4.02 12.14
C LYS A 35 11.27 -4.22 13.20
N LYS A 36 10.99 -3.98 14.50
CA LYS A 36 11.98 -4.28 15.55
C LYS A 36 12.29 -5.78 15.67
N TYR A 37 11.32 -6.66 15.40
CA TYR A 37 11.48 -8.12 15.47
C TYR A 37 11.93 -8.78 14.16
N TYR A 38 11.67 -8.15 13.00
CA TYR A 38 11.94 -8.70 11.66
C TYR A 38 13.17 -8.09 10.98
N HIS A 39 13.86 -7.13 11.59
CA HIS A 39 15.09 -6.56 11.03
C HIS A 39 16.21 -7.62 10.91
N ASP A 40 16.16 -8.70 11.71
CA ASP A 40 17.14 -9.77 11.66
C ASP A 40 16.83 -10.88 10.65
N ASN A 41 15.61 -10.95 10.08
CA ASN A 41 15.28 -11.96 9.08
C ASN A 41 15.46 -11.40 7.65
N GLY A 42 16.72 -11.36 7.21
CA GLY A 42 17.09 -10.93 5.86
C GLY A 42 16.37 -11.71 4.75
N ASP A 43 16.14 -13.01 4.98
CA ASP A 43 15.55 -13.93 4.00
C ASP A 43 14.05 -13.67 3.79
N ALA A 44 13.28 -13.48 4.86
CA ALA A 44 11.86 -13.15 4.76
C ALA A 44 11.64 -11.82 4.03
N ASN A 45 12.47 -10.82 4.30
CA ASN A 45 12.42 -9.53 3.61
C ASN A 45 12.83 -9.65 2.13
N ALA A 46 13.78 -10.52 1.80
CA ALA A 46 14.16 -10.79 0.42
C ALA A 46 13.02 -11.49 -0.33
N ALA A 47 12.43 -12.52 0.26
CA ALA A 47 11.27 -13.23 -0.29
C ALA A 47 10.08 -12.29 -0.50
N LEU A 48 9.78 -11.42 0.48
CA LEU A 48 8.72 -10.42 0.36
C LEU A 48 8.93 -9.49 -0.85
N ARG A 49 10.15 -9.01 -1.07
CA ARG A 49 10.46 -8.15 -2.23
C ARG A 49 10.26 -8.89 -3.55
N VAL A 50 10.68 -10.15 -3.62
CA VAL A 50 10.46 -11.01 -4.80
C VAL A 50 8.97 -11.18 -5.08
N LEU A 51 8.18 -11.47 -4.04
CA LEU A 51 6.73 -11.64 -4.16
C LEU A 51 6.01 -10.34 -4.53
N ASP A 52 6.43 -9.19 -4.00
CA ASP A 52 5.93 -7.88 -4.41
C ASP A 52 6.21 -7.61 -5.90
N THR A 53 7.42 -7.93 -6.37
CA THR A 53 7.79 -7.80 -7.78
C THR A 53 6.91 -8.69 -8.64
N ILE A 54 6.73 -9.97 -8.29
CA ILE A 54 5.83 -10.89 -9.02
C ILE A 54 4.41 -10.31 -9.10
N ALA A 55 3.83 -9.91 -7.98
CA ALA A 55 2.49 -9.36 -7.95
C ALA A 55 2.36 -8.06 -8.78
N LEU A 56 3.38 -7.20 -8.75
CA LEU A 56 3.40 -5.95 -9.51
C LEU A 56 3.44 -6.17 -11.03
N VAL A 57 4.31 -7.06 -11.51
CA VAL A 57 4.53 -7.28 -12.95
C VAL A 57 3.37 -8.04 -13.63
N LEU A 58 2.45 -8.61 -12.84
CA LEU A 58 1.23 -9.24 -13.36
C LEU A 58 0.07 -8.25 -13.58
N THR A 59 0.19 -7.00 -13.10
CA THR A 59 -0.87 -5.99 -13.22
C THR A 59 -1.11 -5.55 -14.67
N THR A 60 -2.37 -5.38 -15.05
CA THR A 60 -2.77 -4.86 -16.37
C THR A 60 -2.93 -3.34 -16.38
N GLY A 61 -3.31 -2.76 -15.23
CA GLY A 61 -3.60 -1.33 -15.10
C GLY A 61 -5.08 -1.01 -14.92
N LYS A 62 -5.95 -2.01 -15.14
CA LYS A 62 -7.39 -1.96 -14.88
C LYS A 62 -7.70 -1.39 -13.48
N PRO A 63 -8.68 -0.48 -13.35
CA PRO A 63 -9.10 0.03 -12.06
C PRO A 63 -9.52 -1.10 -11.11
N GLY A 64 -9.24 -0.97 -9.82
CA GLY A 64 -9.60 -1.99 -8.81
C GLY A 64 -8.71 -3.25 -8.80
N GLU A 65 -7.99 -3.53 -9.88
CA GLU A 65 -7.15 -4.73 -9.98
C GLU A 65 -5.98 -4.70 -9.00
N VAL A 66 -5.86 -5.78 -8.22
CA VAL A 66 -4.78 -6.05 -7.26
C VAL A 66 -4.45 -7.53 -7.34
N PHE A 67 -3.15 -7.85 -7.28
CA PHE A 67 -2.61 -9.19 -7.19
C PHE A 67 -1.83 -9.31 -5.89
N ALA A 68 -1.81 -10.52 -5.33
CA ALA A 68 -0.90 -10.89 -4.26
C ALA A 68 -0.26 -12.25 -4.55
N ALA A 69 0.90 -12.48 -3.96
CA ALA A 69 1.69 -13.69 -4.12
C ALA A 69 2.26 -14.12 -2.76
N ALA A 70 2.29 -15.43 -2.51
CA ALA A 70 2.96 -16.05 -1.38
C ALA A 70 3.58 -17.39 -1.79
N PHE A 71 4.55 -17.88 -1.02
CA PHE A 71 5.08 -19.23 -1.18
C PHE A 71 4.42 -20.19 -0.20
N ASP A 72 3.83 -21.26 -0.71
CA ASP A 72 3.40 -22.41 0.07
C ASP A 72 4.56 -23.40 0.19
N ARG A 73 4.97 -23.71 1.43
CA ARG A 73 6.10 -24.58 1.75
C ARG A 73 5.68 -25.92 2.37
N SER A 74 4.38 -26.21 2.44
CA SER A 74 3.84 -27.39 3.15
C SER A 74 4.32 -28.74 2.59
N GLN A 75 4.49 -28.85 1.26
CA GLN A 75 4.96 -30.07 0.60
C GLN A 75 6.13 -29.78 -0.36
N SER A 76 5.88 -28.90 -1.32
CA SER A 76 6.88 -28.41 -2.27
C SER A 76 6.65 -26.93 -2.48
N VAL A 77 7.73 -26.16 -2.56
CA VAL A 77 7.65 -24.70 -2.72
C VAL A 77 6.83 -24.36 -3.96
N THR A 78 5.64 -23.82 -3.73
CA THR A 78 4.67 -23.48 -4.77
C THR A 78 4.29 -22.02 -4.65
N LEU A 79 4.31 -21.29 -5.76
CA LEU A 79 3.84 -19.92 -5.83
C LEU A 79 2.31 -19.90 -5.82
N VAL A 80 1.71 -19.31 -4.80
CA VAL A 80 0.26 -19.18 -4.67
C VAL A 80 -0.13 -17.74 -4.94
N LEU A 81 -1.06 -17.55 -5.86
CA LEU A 81 -1.48 -16.25 -6.37
C LEU A 81 -2.94 -15.96 -6.04
N ALA A 82 -3.25 -14.72 -5.70
CA ALA A 82 -4.61 -14.24 -5.56
C ALA A 82 -4.83 -12.98 -6.38
N LYS A 83 -6.06 -12.80 -6.86
CA LYS A 83 -6.55 -11.62 -7.58
C LYS A 83 -7.88 -11.16 -6.98
N ASN A 84 -8.09 -9.85 -6.92
CA ASN A 84 -9.34 -9.26 -6.39
C ASN A 84 -10.56 -9.54 -7.29
N ASP A 85 -10.31 -9.72 -8.59
CA ASP A 85 -11.32 -10.05 -9.58
C ASP A 85 -11.18 -11.52 -9.99
N PRO A 86 -12.19 -12.14 -10.63
CA PRO A 86 -12.06 -13.48 -11.16
C PRO A 86 -10.81 -13.64 -12.02
N VAL A 87 -10.12 -14.76 -11.83
CA VAL A 87 -8.95 -15.15 -12.64
C VAL A 87 -9.46 -15.54 -14.03
N ILE A 88 -8.89 -14.92 -15.06
CA ILE A 88 -9.20 -15.22 -16.46
C ILE A 88 -8.02 -15.92 -17.14
N GLN A 89 -8.23 -16.49 -18.33
CA GLN A 89 -7.19 -17.25 -19.04
C GLN A 89 -5.94 -16.42 -19.34
N GLU A 90 -6.12 -15.12 -19.60
CA GLU A 90 -5.03 -14.17 -19.83
C GLU A 90 -4.16 -13.97 -18.58
N ASP A 91 -4.71 -14.16 -17.38
CA ASP A 91 -3.91 -14.12 -16.14
C ASP A 91 -3.05 -15.38 -16.01
N VAL A 92 -3.61 -16.55 -16.33
CA VAL A 92 -2.90 -17.83 -16.32
C VAL A 92 -1.73 -17.80 -17.32
N GLN A 93 -2.00 -17.32 -18.54
CA GLN A 93 -0.98 -17.19 -19.58
C GLN A 93 0.14 -16.21 -19.15
N ALA A 94 -0.21 -15.07 -18.56
CA ALA A 94 0.76 -14.07 -18.12
C ALA A 94 1.71 -14.62 -17.03
N VAL A 95 1.20 -15.44 -16.10
CA VAL A 95 2.04 -16.09 -15.08
C VAL A 95 3.01 -17.09 -15.73
N HIS A 96 2.51 -17.91 -16.65
CA HIS A 96 3.35 -18.85 -17.38
C HIS A 96 4.46 -18.15 -18.18
N GLU A 97 4.11 -17.08 -18.91
CA GLU A 97 5.05 -16.26 -19.68
C GLU A 97 6.09 -15.60 -18.78
N LEU A 98 5.67 -15.02 -17.66
CA LEU A 98 6.58 -14.44 -16.68
C LEU A 98 7.58 -15.48 -16.15
N ILE A 99 7.09 -16.63 -15.68
CA ILE A 99 7.94 -17.69 -15.11
C ILE A 99 8.92 -18.21 -16.16
N THR A 100 8.44 -18.44 -17.39
CA THR A 100 9.28 -18.88 -18.51
C THR A 100 10.38 -17.86 -18.78
N THR A 101 10.03 -16.57 -18.82
CA THR A 101 10.98 -15.47 -19.08
C THR A 101 12.04 -15.39 -17.98
N ILE A 102 11.65 -15.31 -16.70
CA ILE A 102 12.62 -15.10 -15.61
C ILE A 102 13.51 -16.32 -15.33
N THR A 103 13.11 -17.52 -15.79
CA THR A 103 13.90 -18.75 -15.63
C THR A 103 14.71 -19.10 -16.88
N ALA A 104 14.46 -18.44 -18.01
CA ALA A 104 15.18 -18.70 -19.25
C ALA A 104 16.70 -18.45 -19.08
N SER A 105 17.52 -19.33 -19.64
CA SER A 105 18.98 -19.19 -19.58
C SER A 105 19.47 -17.91 -20.22
N THR A 106 18.75 -17.40 -21.23
CA THR A 106 19.05 -16.16 -21.98
C THR A 106 18.69 -14.88 -21.25
N THR A 107 17.90 -14.92 -20.18
CA THR A 107 17.48 -13.72 -19.43
C THR A 107 18.53 -13.35 -18.40
N GLU A 108 19.34 -12.35 -18.68
CA GLU A 108 20.48 -11.94 -17.84
C GLU A 108 20.12 -10.81 -16.89
N SER A 109 19.17 -9.95 -17.28
CA SER A 109 18.84 -8.74 -16.55
C SER A 109 17.37 -8.34 -16.67
N ALA A 110 16.98 -7.32 -15.90
CA ALA A 110 15.66 -6.71 -15.99
C ALA A 110 15.31 -6.18 -17.38
N TYR A 111 16.31 -5.81 -18.19
CA TYR A 111 16.12 -5.35 -19.57
C TYR A 111 15.40 -6.43 -20.42
N ASP A 112 15.77 -7.70 -20.23
CA ASP A 112 15.23 -8.83 -20.98
C ASP A 112 13.75 -9.12 -20.63
N VAL A 113 13.26 -8.57 -19.52
CA VAL A 113 11.87 -8.72 -19.06
C VAL A 113 11.00 -7.54 -19.50
N LEU A 114 11.59 -6.44 -19.97
CA LEU A 114 10.85 -5.23 -20.38
C LEU A 114 9.78 -5.51 -21.46
N PRO A 115 10.01 -6.35 -22.49
CA PRO A 115 8.97 -6.65 -23.48
C PRO A 115 7.70 -7.25 -22.84
N PHE A 116 7.86 -8.18 -21.90
CA PHE A 116 6.75 -8.74 -21.12
C PHE A 116 6.04 -7.65 -20.31
N LEU A 117 6.79 -6.78 -19.62
CA LEU A 117 6.21 -5.69 -18.82
C LEU A 117 5.45 -4.69 -19.68
N PHE A 118 5.98 -4.33 -20.84
CA PHE A 118 5.35 -3.37 -21.73
C PHE A 118 4.11 -3.95 -22.38
N SER A 119 4.09 -5.25 -22.70
CA SER A 119 2.88 -5.94 -23.14
C SER A 119 1.83 -5.99 -22.02
N ARG A 120 2.20 -6.47 -20.83
CA ARG A 120 1.25 -6.75 -19.74
C ARG A 120 0.84 -5.52 -18.95
N CYS A 121 1.79 -4.67 -18.57
CA CYS A 121 1.63 -3.55 -17.64
C CYS A 121 1.50 -2.17 -18.33
N ARG A 122 1.36 -2.10 -19.66
CA ARG A 122 1.39 -0.87 -20.47
C ARG A 122 0.65 0.30 -19.82
N GLU A 123 -0.65 0.12 -19.62
CA GLU A 123 -1.53 1.17 -19.10
C GLU A 123 -1.08 1.68 -17.72
N ASN A 124 -0.60 0.79 -16.87
CA ASN A 124 -0.14 1.15 -15.53
C ASN A 124 1.18 1.92 -15.57
N ILE A 125 2.13 1.48 -16.42
CA ILE A 125 3.42 2.14 -16.61
C ILE A 125 3.19 3.53 -17.21
N GLU A 126 2.47 3.65 -18.32
CA GLU A 126 2.12 4.93 -18.96
C GLU A 126 1.47 5.90 -17.97
N ARG A 127 0.47 5.43 -17.21
CA ARG A 127 -0.22 6.24 -16.21
C ARG A 127 0.72 6.73 -15.11
N ARG A 128 1.71 5.92 -14.71
CA ARG A 128 2.70 6.32 -13.69
C ARG A 128 3.72 7.30 -14.25
N ILE A 129 4.17 7.09 -15.49
CA ILE A 129 5.07 8.00 -16.21
C ILE A 129 4.41 9.37 -16.38
N ARG A 130 3.17 9.44 -16.88
CA ARG A 130 2.42 10.71 -16.99
C ARG A 130 2.30 11.45 -15.66
N LYS A 131 2.00 10.72 -14.58
CA LYS A 131 1.90 11.30 -13.23
C LYS A 131 3.25 11.75 -12.68
N LEU A 132 4.34 11.10 -13.07
CA LEU A 132 5.70 11.50 -12.75
C LEU A 132 6.07 12.79 -13.50
N ILE A 133 5.86 12.84 -14.82
CA ILE A 133 6.12 14.02 -15.66
C ILE A 133 5.37 15.23 -15.12
N ALA A 134 4.08 15.09 -14.81
CA ALA A 134 3.29 16.18 -14.23
C ALA A 134 3.84 16.67 -12.87
N ALA A 135 4.44 15.79 -12.06
CA ALA A 135 5.10 16.19 -10.81
C ALA A 135 6.46 16.86 -11.05
N VAL A 136 7.19 16.39 -12.05
CA VAL A 136 8.47 16.97 -12.50
C VAL A 136 8.26 18.36 -13.09
N ASP A 137 7.24 18.57 -13.91
CA ASP A 137 6.90 19.87 -14.50
C ASP A 137 6.62 20.93 -13.43
N ILE A 138 5.84 20.58 -12.41
CA ILE A 138 5.59 21.46 -11.27
C ILE A 138 6.89 21.80 -10.55
N LEU A 139 7.76 20.81 -10.31
CA LEU A 139 9.00 21.05 -9.58
C LEU A 139 10.01 21.85 -10.43
N LEU A 140 10.10 21.59 -11.73
CA LEU A 140 10.93 22.33 -12.68
C LEU A 140 10.58 23.82 -12.68
N GLY A 141 9.28 24.15 -12.64
CA GLY A 141 8.82 25.55 -12.54
C GLY A 141 9.21 26.24 -11.22
N LEU A 142 9.59 25.48 -10.20
CA LEU A 142 10.03 25.97 -8.89
C LEU A 142 11.54 25.77 -8.67
N LEU A 143 12.24 25.12 -9.60
CA LEU A 143 13.55 24.55 -9.33
C LEU A 143 14.61 25.64 -9.13
N ASP A 144 14.54 26.76 -9.86
CA ASP A 144 15.49 27.85 -9.68
C ASP A 144 15.38 28.49 -8.28
N GLU A 145 14.16 28.76 -7.79
CA GLU A 145 13.91 29.26 -6.43
C GLU A 145 14.38 28.26 -5.36
N ILE A 146 14.12 26.97 -5.59
CA ILE A 146 14.61 25.89 -4.71
C ILE A 146 16.13 25.89 -4.66
N LEU A 147 16.81 25.95 -5.81
CA LEU A 147 18.26 25.85 -5.88
C LEU A 147 18.98 27.12 -5.43
N GLU A 148 18.32 28.28 -5.43
CA GLU A 148 18.84 29.52 -4.81
C GLU A 148 18.85 29.45 -3.29
N SER A 149 17.88 28.74 -2.70
CA SER A 149 17.76 28.58 -1.26
C SER A 149 18.43 27.30 -0.73
N TYR A 150 19.03 26.49 -1.60
CA TYR A 150 19.60 25.20 -1.25
C TYR A 150 21.12 25.18 -1.45
N THR A 151 21.85 24.91 -0.36
CA THR A 151 23.31 24.72 -0.38
C THR A 151 23.65 23.24 -0.21
N PRO A 152 24.27 22.59 -1.21
CA PRO A 152 24.74 21.21 -1.08
C PRO A 152 25.66 21.04 0.12
N SER A 153 25.43 20.04 0.96
CA SER A 153 26.30 19.74 2.10
C SER A 153 27.51 18.87 1.72
N HIS A 154 27.50 18.30 0.52
CA HIS A 154 28.47 17.32 0.05
C HIS A 154 28.82 17.54 -1.43
N PRO A 155 29.94 16.98 -1.91
CA PRO A 155 30.25 16.98 -3.34
C PRO A 155 29.18 16.27 -4.20
N PRO A 156 29.16 16.54 -5.52
CA PRO A 156 28.21 15.98 -6.48
C PRO A 156 27.93 14.47 -6.38
N ASP A 157 28.95 13.64 -6.16
CA ASP A 157 28.85 12.18 -6.08
C ASP A 157 28.05 11.70 -4.85
N LYS A 158 28.14 12.44 -3.75
CA LYS A 158 27.38 12.19 -2.53
C LYS A 158 26.00 12.81 -2.58
N GLU A 159 25.87 13.94 -3.26
CA GLU A 159 24.61 14.64 -3.38
C GLU A 159 23.67 14.01 -4.40
N PHE A 160 24.24 13.37 -5.42
CA PHE A 160 23.57 12.50 -6.38
C PHE A 160 24.21 11.11 -6.37
N PRO A 161 23.88 10.24 -5.40
CA PRO A 161 24.41 8.89 -5.35
C PRO A 161 24.14 8.11 -6.65
N ASN A 162 25.08 7.26 -7.05
CA ASN A 162 25.02 6.43 -8.27
C ASN A 162 24.97 7.23 -9.59
N SER A 163 25.37 8.51 -9.58
CA SER A 163 25.42 9.36 -10.77
C SER A 163 26.76 9.33 -11.52
N GLU A 164 27.68 8.43 -11.17
CA GLU A 164 29.02 8.42 -11.78
C GLU A 164 28.95 8.23 -13.31
N ASP A 165 28.24 7.21 -13.78
CA ASP A 165 28.11 6.97 -15.22
C ASP A 165 27.32 8.09 -15.91
N TYR A 166 26.28 8.63 -15.25
CA TYR A 166 25.55 9.81 -15.73
C TYR A 166 26.51 11.00 -15.98
N ARG A 167 27.33 11.34 -14.97
CA ARG A 167 28.26 12.48 -15.04
C ARG A 167 29.36 12.25 -16.06
N ARG A 168 29.95 11.05 -16.10
CA ARG A 168 30.99 10.67 -17.08
C ARG A 168 30.48 10.78 -18.51
N TYR A 169 29.26 10.30 -18.76
CA TYR A 169 28.64 10.36 -20.09
C TYR A 169 28.23 11.78 -20.50
N LYS A 170 27.56 12.52 -19.60
CA LYS A 170 27.02 13.84 -19.92
C LYS A 170 28.07 14.94 -19.91
N TYR A 171 29.12 14.80 -19.11
CA TYR A 171 30.11 15.84 -18.84
C TYR A 171 31.55 15.33 -18.99
N PRO A 172 31.93 14.80 -20.18
CA PRO A 172 33.28 14.24 -20.39
C PRO A 172 34.40 15.28 -20.21
N ASN A 173 34.08 16.57 -20.36
CA ASN A 173 35.03 17.68 -20.29
C ASN A 173 35.00 18.43 -18.95
N GLY A 174 34.39 17.83 -17.92
CA GLY A 174 34.29 18.41 -16.58
C GLY A 174 32.85 18.75 -16.18
N GLU A 175 32.57 18.61 -14.89
CA GLU A 175 31.23 18.75 -14.33
C GLU A 175 30.80 20.21 -14.24
N PRO A 176 29.55 20.54 -14.65
CA PRO A 176 29.02 21.88 -14.47
C PRO A 176 28.72 22.16 -12.99
N PRO A 177 28.46 23.43 -12.62
CA PRO A 177 28.00 23.77 -11.27
C PRO A 177 26.77 22.95 -10.84
N PHE A 178 26.66 22.65 -9.55
CA PHE A 178 25.59 21.80 -9.00
C PHE A 178 24.19 22.20 -9.46
N LYS A 179 23.87 23.51 -9.45
CA LYS A 179 22.57 24.05 -9.89
C LYS A 179 22.25 23.60 -11.32
N GLU A 180 23.21 23.73 -12.22
CA GLU A 180 23.05 23.36 -13.62
C GLU A 180 22.91 21.84 -13.80
N MET A 181 23.73 21.05 -13.10
CA MET A 181 23.63 19.59 -13.11
C MET A 181 22.26 19.11 -12.63
N ALA A 182 21.74 19.67 -11.52
CA ALA A 182 20.42 19.35 -11.00
C ALA A 182 19.33 19.67 -12.03
N CYS A 183 19.35 20.87 -12.61
CA CYS A 183 18.42 21.27 -13.66
C CYS A 183 18.46 20.34 -14.89
N ARG A 184 19.66 19.96 -15.34
CA ARG A 184 19.84 19.02 -16.47
C ARG A 184 19.29 17.64 -16.14
N LEU A 185 19.52 17.12 -14.93
CA LEU A 185 19.01 15.82 -14.50
C LEU A 185 17.47 15.76 -14.48
N PHE A 186 16.80 16.80 -13.98
CA PHE A 186 15.32 16.87 -14.03
C PHE A 186 14.78 17.01 -15.46
N LYS A 187 15.46 17.76 -16.33
CA LYS A 187 15.10 17.88 -17.75
C LYS A 187 15.29 16.56 -18.49
N ASP A 188 16.37 15.84 -18.22
CA ASP A 188 16.63 14.50 -18.79
C ASP A 188 15.58 13.49 -18.32
N LEU A 189 15.23 13.48 -17.02
CA LEU A 189 14.15 12.65 -16.49
C LEU A 189 12.83 12.91 -17.24
N ARG A 190 12.49 14.19 -17.43
CA ARG A 190 11.29 14.60 -18.16
C ARG A 190 11.34 14.14 -19.62
N ALA A 191 12.44 14.42 -20.32
CA ALA A 191 12.61 14.07 -21.74
C ALA A 191 12.51 12.56 -21.96
N ALA A 192 13.19 11.76 -21.12
CA ALA A 192 13.10 10.30 -21.18
C ALA A 192 11.67 9.80 -20.96
N GLY A 193 10.91 10.41 -20.03
CA GLY A 193 9.51 10.06 -19.80
C GLY A 193 8.58 10.43 -20.96
N VAL A 194 8.80 11.56 -21.61
CA VAL A 194 8.02 12.00 -22.78
C VAL A 194 8.33 11.13 -24.01
N GLY A 195 9.56 10.65 -24.14
CA GLY A 195 9.98 9.80 -25.26
C GLY A 195 9.61 8.31 -25.12
N VAL A 196 8.89 7.90 -24.06
CA VAL A 196 8.43 6.51 -23.97
C VAL A 196 7.25 6.32 -24.92
N ASP A 197 7.50 5.62 -26.03
CA ASP A 197 6.50 5.27 -27.05
C ASP A 197 6.40 3.76 -27.24
N PHE A 198 5.35 3.18 -26.66
CA PHE A 198 5.10 1.73 -26.58
C PHE A 198 4.82 1.04 -27.94
N GLU A 199 4.84 1.77 -29.06
CA GLU A 199 4.76 1.17 -30.39
C GLU A 199 6.11 0.59 -30.86
N ASP A 200 7.24 1.14 -30.40
CA ASP A 200 8.59 0.60 -30.65
C ASP A 200 9.18 0.08 -29.34
N ILE A 201 9.25 -1.25 -29.19
CA ILE A 201 9.72 -1.90 -27.96
C ILE A 201 11.19 -1.57 -27.66
N GLU A 202 12.04 -1.45 -28.69
CA GLU A 202 13.48 -1.20 -28.51
C GLU A 202 13.70 0.24 -28.03
N GLU A 203 13.07 1.21 -28.70
CA GLU A 203 13.11 2.60 -28.29
C GLU A 203 12.44 2.83 -26.91
N THR A 204 11.29 2.18 -26.66
CA THR A 204 10.62 2.20 -25.34
C THR A 204 11.57 1.71 -24.27
N SER A 205 12.26 0.60 -24.50
CA SER A 205 13.18 -0.01 -23.53
C SER A 205 14.33 0.93 -23.23
N ALA A 206 14.94 1.52 -24.26
CA ALA A 206 16.02 2.50 -24.09
C ALA A 206 15.57 3.75 -23.31
N ASN A 207 14.42 4.33 -23.65
CA ASN A 207 13.89 5.52 -22.98
C ASN A 207 13.41 5.22 -21.55
N PHE A 208 12.81 4.05 -21.32
CA PHE A 208 12.44 3.60 -19.98
C PHE A 208 13.66 3.39 -19.08
N MET A 209 14.75 2.81 -19.59
CA MET A 209 15.99 2.66 -18.83
C MET A 209 16.64 4.00 -18.49
N ARG A 210 16.65 4.97 -19.42
CA ARG A 210 17.10 6.35 -19.15
C ARG A 210 16.24 7.01 -18.08
N LEU A 211 14.92 6.87 -18.17
CA LEU A 211 13.97 7.38 -17.19
C LEU A 211 14.21 6.76 -15.81
N TRP A 212 14.37 5.43 -15.75
CA TRP A 212 14.63 4.70 -14.52
C TRP A 212 15.95 5.13 -13.87
N TYR A 213 17.01 5.27 -14.66
CA TYR A 213 18.32 5.65 -14.18
C TYR A 213 18.32 7.08 -13.59
N ALA A 214 17.76 8.05 -14.31
CA ALA A 214 17.58 9.42 -13.81
C ALA A 214 16.68 9.45 -12.55
N ALA A 215 15.61 8.65 -12.54
CA ALA A 215 14.71 8.55 -11.39
C ALA A 215 15.43 8.01 -10.15
N SER A 216 16.31 7.02 -10.33
CA SER A 216 17.14 6.44 -9.27
C SER A 216 18.04 7.49 -8.63
N ILE A 217 18.73 8.29 -9.44
CA ILE A 217 19.63 9.35 -8.96
C ILE A 217 18.84 10.39 -8.16
N ILE A 218 17.73 10.90 -8.71
CA ILE A 218 16.91 11.91 -8.03
C ILE A 218 16.31 11.37 -6.74
N LEU A 219 15.80 10.13 -6.75
CA LEU A 219 15.18 9.50 -5.59
C LEU A 219 16.13 9.38 -4.39
N ASN A 220 17.41 9.12 -4.67
CA ASN A 220 18.46 8.95 -3.67
C ASN A 220 19.20 10.25 -3.32
N SER A 221 18.96 11.33 -4.08
CA SER A 221 19.63 12.63 -3.90
C SER A 221 19.42 13.22 -2.50
N GLY A 222 20.43 13.93 -2.01
CA GLY A 222 20.28 14.70 -0.77
C GLY A 222 19.37 15.93 -0.98
N LEU A 223 19.28 16.48 -2.19
CA LEU A 223 18.35 17.55 -2.56
C LEU A 223 16.89 17.14 -2.27
N LEU A 224 16.44 16.02 -2.85
CA LEU A 224 15.07 15.52 -2.60
C LEU A 224 14.88 15.17 -1.12
N ARG A 225 15.91 14.67 -0.45
CA ARG A 225 15.86 14.39 1.00
C ARG A 225 15.69 15.66 1.82
N SER A 226 16.38 16.74 1.46
CA SER A 226 16.33 18.04 2.14
C SER A 226 14.96 18.69 2.00
N LEU A 227 14.40 18.70 0.79
CA LEU A 227 13.07 19.27 0.51
C LEU A 227 11.92 18.60 1.27
N ARG A 228 12.16 17.40 1.79
CA ARG A 228 11.18 16.62 2.56
C ARG A 228 11.29 16.83 4.07
N LYS A 229 12.37 17.44 4.55
CA LYS A 229 12.58 17.73 5.98
C LYS A 229 11.83 19.00 6.39
N ASP A 230 11.48 19.10 7.66
CA ASP A 230 10.71 20.20 8.23
C ASP A 230 11.52 21.48 8.53
N TYR A 231 12.80 21.51 8.18
CA TYR A 231 13.67 22.66 8.42
C TYR A 231 13.46 23.73 7.32
N GLY A 232 12.44 24.58 7.47
CA GLY A 232 12.28 25.82 6.69
C GLY A 232 11.69 25.69 5.28
N TYR A 233 11.67 24.50 4.67
CA TYR A 233 11.12 24.26 3.33
C TYR A 233 9.67 23.76 3.32
N PHE A 234 8.85 24.17 4.31
CA PHE A 234 7.46 23.71 4.45
C PHE A 234 6.64 23.92 3.16
N ARG A 235 6.96 24.98 2.41
CA ARG A 235 6.31 25.31 1.13
C ARG A 235 6.50 24.23 0.05
N TRP A 236 7.61 23.49 0.05
CA TRP A 236 7.98 22.52 -1.00
C TRP A 236 7.76 21.07 -0.61
N LYS A 237 7.64 20.81 0.70
CA LYS A 237 7.46 19.45 1.24
C LYS A 237 6.33 18.66 0.54
N PRO A 238 5.13 19.23 0.29
CA PRO A 238 4.07 18.47 -0.39
C PRO A 238 4.45 18.06 -1.83
N GLN A 239 5.10 18.93 -2.58
CA GLN A 239 5.54 18.68 -3.96
C GLN A 239 6.68 17.67 -3.99
N ALA A 240 7.64 17.78 -3.07
CA ALA A 240 8.76 16.85 -2.94
C ALA A 240 8.29 15.44 -2.53
N GLU A 241 7.37 15.33 -1.57
CA GLU A 241 6.77 14.04 -1.19
C GLU A 241 5.95 13.45 -2.34
N LYS A 242 5.19 14.29 -3.06
CA LYS A 242 4.45 13.86 -4.25
C LYS A 242 5.41 13.33 -5.32
N LEU A 243 6.48 14.06 -5.64
CA LEU A 243 7.50 13.62 -6.61
C LEU A 243 8.14 12.30 -6.18
N ARG A 244 8.62 12.20 -4.93
CA ARG A 244 9.20 10.95 -4.39
C ARG A 244 8.24 9.78 -4.56
N CYS A 245 6.97 9.96 -4.23
CA CYS A 245 5.96 8.92 -4.40
C CYS A 245 5.76 8.52 -5.88
N ARG A 246 5.93 9.43 -6.84
CA ARG A 246 5.85 9.12 -8.28
C ARG A 246 7.11 8.43 -8.78
N LEU A 247 8.29 8.88 -8.35
CA LEU A 247 9.57 8.25 -8.64
C LEU A 247 9.56 6.78 -8.20
N LEU A 248 9.22 6.52 -6.93
CA LEU A 248 9.12 5.15 -6.40
C LEU A 248 8.18 4.27 -7.24
N LYS A 249 7.04 4.80 -7.69
CA LYS A 249 6.06 4.04 -8.47
C LYS A 249 6.57 3.61 -9.85
N VAL A 250 7.35 4.46 -10.53
CA VAL A 250 7.99 4.10 -11.80
C VAL A 250 9.19 3.18 -11.53
N PHE A 251 10.00 3.51 -10.52
CA PHE A 251 11.20 2.78 -10.13
C PHE A 251 10.91 1.30 -9.81
N ASN A 252 9.78 1.02 -9.15
CA ASN A 252 9.35 -0.34 -8.79
C ASN A 252 9.17 -1.29 -9.99
N TYR A 253 9.01 -0.80 -11.22
CA TYR A 253 8.85 -1.67 -12.40
C TYR A 253 10.15 -2.25 -12.93
N ASN A 254 11.29 -1.74 -12.50
CA ASN A 254 12.60 -2.31 -12.81
C ASN A 254 13.29 -2.77 -11.52
N GLN A 255 13.02 -2.08 -10.41
CA GLN A 255 13.55 -2.46 -9.11
C GLN A 255 13.03 -3.84 -8.67
N GLY A 256 13.97 -4.75 -8.44
CA GLY A 256 13.69 -6.08 -7.93
C GLY A 256 13.54 -7.15 -9.00
N ILE A 257 13.49 -6.79 -10.30
CA ILE A 257 13.45 -7.79 -11.38
C ILE A 257 14.76 -8.56 -11.45
N ASP A 258 15.92 -7.91 -11.35
CA ASP A 258 17.20 -8.63 -11.28
C ASP A 258 17.25 -9.61 -10.09
N ASN A 259 16.73 -9.18 -8.92
CA ASN A 259 16.61 -10.05 -7.75
C ASN A 259 15.64 -11.21 -8.00
N LEU A 260 14.53 -10.98 -8.70
CA LEU A 260 13.58 -12.01 -9.09
C LEU A 260 14.22 -13.02 -10.05
N ILE A 261 14.96 -12.57 -11.07
CA ILE A 261 15.68 -13.44 -12.02
C ILE A 261 16.71 -14.29 -11.27
N MET A 262 17.56 -13.66 -10.45
CA MET A 262 18.55 -14.38 -9.65
C MET A 262 17.90 -15.40 -8.71
N HIS A 263 16.81 -15.02 -8.05
CA HIS A 263 16.08 -15.91 -7.14
C HIS A 263 15.42 -17.07 -7.89
N ALA A 264 14.76 -16.79 -9.02
CA ALA A 264 14.12 -17.77 -9.87
C ALA A 264 15.13 -18.81 -10.38
N LYS A 265 16.25 -18.37 -10.96
CA LYS A 265 17.30 -19.28 -11.46
C LYS A 265 17.97 -20.09 -10.36
N ARG A 266 18.20 -19.49 -9.18
CA ARG A 266 18.88 -20.17 -8.07
C ARG A 266 18.02 -21.24 -7.41
N PHE A 267 16.75 -20.94 -7.15
CA PHE A 267 15.87 -21.81 -6.35
C PHE A 267 14.90 -22.63 -7.20
N PHE A 268 14.66 -22.21 -8.45
CA PHE A 268 13.66 -22.82 -9.34
C PHE A 268 14.20 -22.96 -10.77
N PRO A 269 15.36 -23.63 -10.98
CA PRO A 269 15.98 -23.73 -12.31
C PRO A 269 15.10 -24.45 -13.34
N ASN A 270 14.14 -25.26 -12.89
CA ASN A 270 13.19 -25.99 -13.74
C ASN A 270 11.81 -25.32 -13.81
N GLY A 271 11.71 -24.04 -13.43
CA GLY A 271 10.44 -23.34 -13.32
C GLY A 271 9.83 -23.39 -11.92
N ILE A 272 8.86 -22.49 -11.69
CA ILE A 272 8.14 -22.34 -10.42
C ILE A 272 6.76 -22.98 -10.59
N LYS A 273 6.44 -24.00 -9.78
CA LYS A 273 5.06 -24.49 -9.69
C LYS A 273 4.18 -23.37 -9.16
N HIS A 274 3.02 -23.16 -9.77
CA HIS A 274 2.10 -22.12 -9.32
C HIS A 274 0.64 -22.59 -9.33
N ARG A 275 -0.18 -21.94 -8.50
CA ARG A 275 -1.64 -22.14 -8.45
C ARG A 275 -2.34 -20.85 -8.01
N TRP A 276 -3.59 -20.71 -8.41
CA TRP A 276 -4.45 -19.62 -7.96
C TRP A 276 -5.23 -20.03 -6.70
N VAL A 277 -5.54 -19.07 -5.85
CA VAL A 277 -6.49 -19.24 -4.74
C VAL A 277 -7.89 -19.38 -5.31
N ASP A 278 -8.62 -20.38 -4.84
CA ASP A 278 -10.02 -20.57 -5.20
C ASP A 278 -10.91 -19.45 -4.61
N PRO A 279 -12.00 -19.06 -5.29
CA PRO A 279 -12.94 -18.10 -4.73
C PRO A 279 -13.48 -18.58 -3.38
N ILE A 280 -13.37 -17.73 -2.36
CA ILE A 280 -13.96 -18.01 -1.04
C ILE A 280 -15.43 -17.57 -1.10
N THR A 281 -16.32 -18.52 -1.43
CA THR A 281 -17.74 -18.20 -1.69
C THR A 281 -18.64 -18.29 -0.45
N ALA A 282 -18.23 -19.03 0.59
CA ALA A 282 -19.09 -19.28 1.73
C ALA A 282 -18.79 -18.34 2.90
N GLY A 283 -19.84 -17.65 3.37
CA GLY A 283 -19.92 -16.93 4.64
C GLY A 283 -18.87 -15.85 4.87
N THR A 284 -18.44 -15.20 3.80
CA THR A 284 -17.66 -13.97 3.81
C THR A 284 -18.60 -12.76 3.74
N GLY A 285 -18.10 -11.57 4.05
CA GLY A 285 -18.83 -10.32 3.86
C GLY A 285 -18.86 -9.84 2.41
N GLU A 286 -18.49 -10.66 1.42
CA GLU A 286 -18.47 -10.23 0.02
C GLU A 286 -19.90 -10.08 -0.51
N THR A 287 -20.34 -8.83 -0.66
CA THR A 287 -21.70 -8.50 -1.12
C THR A 287 -21.78 -7.08 -1.66
N THR A 288 -22.88 -6.76 -2.32
CA THR A 288 -23.24 -5.37 -2.64
C THR A 288 -24.03 -4.79 -1.47
N LEU A 289 -23.50 -3.71 -0.88
CA LEU A 289 -24.15 -2.97 0.18
C LEU A 289 -24.72 -1.67 -0.37
N GLU A 290 -25.97 -1.39 0.00
CA GLU A 290 -26.54 -0.05 -0.15
C GLU A 290 -26.18 0.77 1.09
N LEU A 291 -25.39 1.83 0.89
CA LEU A 291 -25.06 2.77 1.96
C LEU A 291 -26.30 3.64 2.26
N THR A 292 -26.39 4.21 3.47
CA THR A 292 -27.45 5.19 3.74
C THR A 292 -27.46 6.32 2.72
N ALA A 293 -28.65 6.87 2.42
CA ALA A 293 -28.77 7.99 1.48
C ALA A 293 -28.00 9.24 1.95
N ASN A 294 -27.83 9.38 3.26
CA ASN A 294 -27.25 10.56 3.90
C ASN A 294 -26.03 10.18 4.76
N HIS A 295 -24.87 10.78 4.44
CA HIS A 295 -23.64 10.62 5.22
C HIS A 295 -23.78 11.12 6.66
N MET A 296 -24.73 12.01 6.87
CA MET A 296 -25.06 12.62 8.15
C MET A 296 -25.61 11.62 9.13
N ASP A 297 -26.40 10.65 8.65
CA ASP A 297 -26.94 9.59 9.50
C ASP A 297 -25.81 8.74 10.08
N VAL A 298 -24.75 8.53 9.30
CA VAL A 298 -23.55 7.80 9.73
C VAL A 298 -22.77 8.60 10.78
N ILE A 299 -22.61 9.91 10.59
CA ILE A 299 -21.97 10.79 11.57
C ILE A 299 -22.78 10.80 12.87
N THR A 300 -24.09 10.99 12.79
CA THR A 300 -24.97 10.96 13.97
C THR A 300 -24.92 9.63 14.69
N ARG A 301 -24.93 8.49 13.97
CA ARG A 301 -24.74 7.17 14.58
C ARG A 301 -23.37 7.01 15.26
N ALA A 302 -22.31 7.59 14.69
CA ALA A 302 -20.99 7.53 15.29
C ALA A 302 -20.92 8.37 16.59
N PHE A 303 -21.53 9.55 16.63
CA PHE A 303 -21.36 10.51 17.74
C PHE A 303 -22.53 10.62 18.73
N GLY A 304 -23.69 10.06 18.41
CA GLY A 304 -24.93 10.27 19.16
C GLY A 304 -25.64 11.59 18.81
N ASP A 305 -26.92 11.70 19.19
CA ASP A 305 -27.86 12.76 18.74
C ASP A 305 -27.56 14.19 19.27
N SER A 306 -26.71 14.36 20.28
CA SER A 306 -26.84 15.51 21.18
C SER A 306 -26.22 16.85 20.76
N SER A 307 -25.51 16.99 19.63
CA SER A 307 -24.95 18.31 19.25
C SER A 307 -24.64 18.54 17.76
N ALA A 308 -24.93 17.58 16.87
CA ALA A 308 -24.37 17.55 15.52
C ALA A 308 -24.64 18.81 14.65
N GLN A 309 -25.82 19.44 14.71
CA GLN A 309 -26.25 20.38 13.65
C GLN A 309 -25.35 21.60 13.38
N ARG A 310 -24.74 22.21 14.40
CA ARG A 310 -23.87 23.39 14.21
C ARG A 310 -22.49 23.03 13.63
N ASP A 311 -22.03 21.84 13.93
CA ASP A 311 -20.70 21.33 13.56
C ASP A 311 -20.67 20.79 12.13
N LEU A 312 -21.82 20.32 11.67
CA LEU A 312 -22.02 19.81 10.33
C LEU A 312 -21.84 20.89 9.24
N GLN A 313 -22.28 22.12 9.50
CA GLN A 313 -22.00 23.25 8.58
C GLN A 313 -20.50 23.54 8.46
N THR A 314 -19.73 23.29 9.53
CA THR A 314 -18.27 23.44 9.50
C THR A 314 -17.63 22.33 8.67
N LEU A 315 -18.14 21.11 8.78
CA LEU A 315 -17.68 19.98 7.98
C LEU A 315 -17.95 20.21 6.49
N ASP A 316 -19.15 20.64 6.11
CA ASP A 316 -19.50 20.97 4.71
C ASP A 316 -18.58 22.05 4.12
N LYS A 317 -18.22 23.06 4.92
CA LYS A 317 -17.26 24.11 4.50
C LYS A 317 -15.85 23.56 4.31
N LYS A 318 -15.40 22.63 5.15
CA LYS A 318 -14.05 22.03 5.08
C LYS A 318 -13.94 20.95 4.01
N VAL A 319 -15.04 20.25 3.72
CA VAL A 319 -15.11 19.13 2.77
C VAL A 319 -16.27 19.38 1.81
N PRO A 320 -16.13 20.33 0.88
CA PRO A 320 -17.19 20.60 -0.09
C PRO A 320 -17.50 19.35 -0.93
N ASP A 321 -18.77 19.24 -1.34
CA ASP A 321 -19.34 18.16 -2.13
C ASP A 321 -19.35 16.78 -1.44
N MET A 322 -19.27 16.72 -0.11
CA MET A 322 -19.31 15.45 0.62
C MET A 322 -20.60 14.67 0.30
N GLN A 323 -21.76 15.34 0.39
CA GLN A 323 -23.05 14.72 0.04
C GLN A 323 -23.09 14.22 -1.40
N ASN A 324 -22.61 15.00 -2.38
CA ASN A 324 -22.62 14.59 -3.79
C ASN A 324 -21.74 13.34 -4.02
N LYS A 325 -20.56 13.28 -3.38
CA LYS A 325 -19.66 12.12 -3.43
C LYS A 325 -20.23 10.90 -2.70
N TRP A 326 -21.01 11.15 -1.63
CA TRP A 326 -21.70 10.12 -0.89
C TRP A 326 -22.81 9.49 -1.73
N SER A 327 -23.72 10.32 -2.25
CA SER A 327 -24.81 9.90 -3.13
C SER A 327 -24.34 9.17 -4.39
N SER A 328 -23.19 9.56 -4.97
CA SER A 328 -22.62 8.85 -6.12
C SER A 328 -22.02 7.48 -5.78
N SER A 329 -21.83 7.18 -4.49
CA SER A 329 -21.29 5.92 -3.98
C SER A 329 -22.36 5.08 -3.27
N GLY A 330 -23.65 5.29 -3.56
CA GLY A 330 -24.76 4.66 -2.84
C GLY A 330 -24.72 3.13 -2.81
N ASN A 331 -24.10 2.49 -3.80
CA ASN A 331 -23.84 1.05 -3.79
C ASN A 331 -22.34 0.78 -3.74
N VAL A 332 -21.91 -0.02 -2.78
CA VAL A 332 -20.53 -0.47 -2.64
C VAL A 332 -20.49 -1.99 -2.79
N GLN A 333 -19.73 -2.46 -3.77
CA GLN A 333 -19.38 -3.86 -3.87
C GLN A 333 -18.19 -4.14 -2.94
N THR A 334 -18.46 -4.85 -1.86
CA THR A 334 -17.44 -5.27 -0.89
C THR A 334 -16.84 -6.62 -1.29
N ARG A 335 -15.55 -6.80 -1.01
CA ARG A 335 -14.78 -7.99 -1.36
C ARG A 335 -13.67 -8.26 -0.36
N LEU A 336 -13.29 -9.53 -0.23
CA LEU A 336 -12.08 -9.92 0.45
C LEU A 336 -10.88 -9.51 -0.40
N HIS A 337 -10.03 -8.69 0.17
CA HIS A 337 -8.80 -8.28 -0.49
C HIS A 337 -7.84 -9.46 -0.60
N VAL A 338 -7.04 -9.46 -1.67
CA VAL A 338 -6.11 -10.54 -2.03
C VAL A 338 -5.17 -11.00 -0.91
N GLU A 339 -4.73 -10.09 -0.03
CA GLU A 339 -3.85 -10.45 1.08
C GLU A 339 -4.54 -11.40 2.06
N ILE A 340 -5.80 -11.08 2.37
CA ILE A 340 -6.62 -11.86 3.31
C ILE A 340 -7.01 -13.18 2.66
N ARG A 341 -7.31 -13.19 1.35
CA ARG A 341 -7.57 -14.43 0.60
C ARG A 341 -6.38 -15.40 0.67
N LEU A 342 -5.15 -14.91 0.42
CA LEU A 342 -3.95 -15.75 0.51
C LEU A 342 -3.70 -16.24 1.92
N LEU A 343 -3.81 -15.36 2.91
CA LEU A 343 -3.62 -15.71 4.31
C LEU A 343 -4.59 -16.81 4.72
N LEU A 344 -5.89 -16.65 4.45
CA LEU A 344 -6.92 -17.63 4.81
C LEU A 344 -6.71 -18.96 4.09
N HIS A 345 -6.30 -18.92 2.82
CA HIS A 345 -6.07 -20.13 2.02
C HIS A 345 -4.84 -20.94 2.45
N LEU A 346 -3.82 -20.27 3.00
CA LEU A 346 -2.54 -20.88 3.36
C LEU A 346 -2.37 -21.16 4.85
N SER A 347 -3.22 -20.58 5.70
CA SER A 347 -3.09 -20.75 7.14
C SER A 347 -3.62 -22.12 7.58
N ASP A 348 -2.82 -22.80 8.40
CA ASP A 348 -3.30 -23.88 9.26
C ASP A 348 -3.28 -23.35 10.71
N PRO A 349 -4.43 -23.15 11.37
CA PRO A 349 -4.52 -22.50 12.66
C PRO A 349 -4.02 -23.43 13.78
N PHE A 350 -3.81 -24.71 13.49
CA PHE A 350 -3.32 -25.71 14.43
C PHE A 350 -1.81 -25.92 14.33
N SER A 351 -1.16 -25.30 13.34
CA SER A 351 0.27 -25.39 13.15
C SER A 351 0.91 -24.03 13.45
N PRO A 352 1.44 -23.81 14.67
CA PRO A 352 2.18 -22.58 14.96
C PRO A 352 3.36 -22.47 13.98
N MET A 353 3.48 -21.30 13.36
CA MET A 353 4.49 -21.03 12.35
C MET A 353 5.68 -20.32 13.00
N ASP A 354 6.79 -21.04 13.13
CA ASP A 354 8.03 -20.46 13.67
C ASP A 354 8.64 -19.42 12.71
N GLU A 355 8.44 -19.59 11.41
CA GLU A 355 8.99 -18.73 10.36
C GLU A 355 8.02 -17.63 9.91
N PRO A 356 8.53 -16.42 9.60
CA PRO A 356 7.72 -15.37 8.99
C PRO A 356 7.20 -15.76 7.60
N MET A 357 5.92 -15.50 7.34
CA MET A 357 5.25 -15.81 6.08
C MET A 357 5.00 -14.56 5.23
N PRO A 358 5.81 -14.30 4.20
CA PRO A 358 5.66 -13.13 3.34
C PRO A 358 4.47 -13.25 2.38
N ILE A 359 3.65 -12.20 2.33
CA ILE A 359 2.67 -11.95 1.29
C ILE A 359 3.10 -10.70 0.54
N GLY A 360 3.56 -10.88 -0.70
CA GLY A 360 3.86 -9.79 -1.61
C GLY A 360 2.60 -9.32 -2.35
N CYS A 361 2.49 -8.03 -2.62
CA CYS A 361 1.29 -7.42 -3.19
C CYS A 361 1.63 -6.36 -4.23
N SER A 362 0.81 -6.27 -5.28
CA SER A 362 0.98 -5.26 -6.34
C SER A 362 0.70 -3.83 -5.86
N ARG A 363 0.05 -3.71 -4.69
CA ARG A 363 -0.18 -2.47 -3.95
C ARG A 363 0.16 -2.72 -2.48
N ARG A 364 0.55 -1.66 -1.77
CA ARG A 364 0.67 -1.72 -0.32
C ARG A 364 -0.67 -2.05 0.33
N THR A 365 -0.59 -2.84 1.39
CA THR A 365 -1.73 -3.30 2.18
C THR A 365 -2.59 -2.12 2.63
N CYS A 366 -3.92 -2.27 2.56
CA CYS A 366 -4.84 -1.24 3.04
C CYS A 366 -4.86 -1.17 4.59
N LEU A 367 -5.58 -0.20 5.14
CA LEU A 367 -5.77 -0.08 6.59
C LEU A 367 -6.40 -1.35 7.18
N CYS A 368 -7.52 -1.81 6.62
CA CYS A 368 -8.28 -2.94 7.16
C CYS A 368 -7.50 -4.25 7.09
N CYS A 369 -6.86 -4.55 5.96
CA CYS A 369 -6.00 -5.73 5.84
C CYS A 369 -4.85 -5.71 6.85
N ALA A 370 -4.22 -4.55 7.07
CA ALA A 370 -3.12 -4.44 8.03
C ALA A 370 -3.59 -4.66 9.48
N LEU A 371 -4.75 -4.11 9.86
CA LEU A 371 -5.37 -4.34 11.17
C LEU A 371 -5.74 -5.81 11.36
N TRP A 372 -6.37 -6.40 10.33
CA TRP A 372 -6.83 -7.79 10.37
C TRP A 372 -5.66 -8.77 10.46
N ILE A 373 -4.63 -8.63 9.61
CA ILE A 373 -3.42 -9.48 9.65
C ILE A 373 -2.72 -9.35 11.01
N LYS A 374 -2.63 -8.13 11.58
CA LYS A 374 -2.04 -7.93 12.91
C LYS A 374 -2.82 -8.70 13.98
N ALA A 375 -4.16 -8.60 13.97
CA ALA A 375 -5.02 -9.30 14.92
C ALA A 375 -4.95 -10.82 14.72
N TYR A 376 -4.89 -11.31 13.48
CA TYR A 376 -4.76 -12.73 13.17
C TYR A 376 -3.44 -13.31 13.68
N ASN A 377 -2.32 -12.64 13.42
CA ASN A 377 -1.01 -13.03 13.93
C ASN A 377 -1.00 -13.12 15.46
N TRP A 378 -1.63 -12.16 16.12
CA TRP A 378 -1.75 -12.17 17.58
C TRP A 378 -2.59 -13.35 18.07
N GLU A 379 -3.79 -13.52 17.52
CA GLU A 379 -4.75 -14.52 17.99
C GLU A 379 -4.25 -15.97 17.79
N PHE A 380 -3.56 -16.23 16.69
CA PHE A 380 -3.11 -17.57 16.30
C PHE A 380 -1.61 -17.79 16.44
N GLY A 381 -0.85 -16.82 16.98
CA GLY A 381 0.61 -16.92 17.07
C GLY A 381 1.31 -17.07 15.72
N THR A 382 0.70 -16.60 14.63
CA THR A 382 1.27 -16.66 13.27
C THR A 382 2.14 -15.43 12.99
N LYS A 383 2.95 -15.51 11.93
CA LYS A 383 3.93 -14.47 11.57
C LYS A 383 3.77 -13.99 10.12
N TRP A 384 2.53 -13.76 9.69
CA TRP A 384 2.25 -13.18 8.38
C TRP A 384 2.79 -11.75 8.26
N LEU A 385 3.46 -11.44 7.16
CA LEU A 385 4.04 -10.12 6.93
C LEU A 385 3.79 -9.63 5.50
N THR A 386 3.60 -8.32 5.37
CA THR A 386 3.46 -7.62 4.09
C THR A 386 4.46 -6.48 4.02
N ASN A 387 4.58 -5.80 2.87
CA ASN A 387 5.48 -4.65 2.69
C ASN A 387 4.97 -3.34 3.35
N GLY A 388 4.15 -3.49 4.38
CA GLY A 388 3.58 -2.40 5.16
C GLY A 388 2.27 -1.84 4.60
N SER A 389 1.59 -1.08 5.45
CA SER A 389 0.31 -0.46 5.11
C SER A 389 0.50 0.88 4.40
N ASN A 390 -0.40 1.20 3.47
CA ASN A 390 -0.57 2.55 2.97
C ASN A 390 -1.44 3.43 3.90
N GLY A 391 -2.02 2.84 4.95
CA GLY A 391 -2.84 3.55 5.94
C GLY A 391 -4.21 3.99 5.43
N LYS A 392 -4.58 3.66 4.19
CA LYS A 392 -5.80 4.16 3.55
C LYS A 392 -6.97 3.23 3.81
N PRO A 393 -8.14 3.79 4.13
CA PRO A 393 -9.39 3.04 4.14
C PRO A 393 -9.75 2.63 2.72
N HIS A 394 -10.36 1.47 2.58
CA HIS A 394 -10.86 0.95 1.32
C HIS A 394 -12.30 0.53 1.52
N VAL A 395 -13.23 1.27 0.93
CA VAL A 395 -14.67 1.05 1.11
C VAL A 395 -15.12 -0.32 0.62
N ASP A 396 -14.40 -0.90 -0.34
CA ASP A 396 -14.67 -2.21 -0.92
C ASP A 396 -14.11 -3.38 -0.08
N TRP A 397 -13.66 -3.15 1.15
CA TRP A 397 -13.13 -4.21 2.01
C TRP A 397 -14.25 -5.00 2.70
N ALA A 398 -14.20 -6.33 2.63
CA ALA A 398 -15.13 -7.23 3.31
C ALA A 398 -14.55 -7.87 4.57
N LEU A 399 -15.41 -8.08 5.57
CA LEU A 399 -15.09 -8.92 6.73
C LEU A 399 -14.98 -10.39 6.29
N PRO A 400 -13.92 -11.12 6.67
CA PRO A 400 -13.81 -12.57 6.45
C PRO A 400 -14.95 -13.40 7.04
N GLY A 401 -15.56 -12.94 8.12
CA GLY A 401 -16.66 -13.64 8.76
C GLY A 401 -16.22 -14.86 9.55
N CYS A 402 -17.21 -15.70 9.87
CA CYS A 402 -17.09 -16.80 10.83
C CYS A 402 -17.05 -18.19 10.18
N SER A 403 -17.28 -18.22 8.86
CA SER A 403 -17.45 -19.44 8.06
C SER A 403 -16.14 -20.17 7.78
N TYR A 404 -15.02 -19.51 8.00
CA TYR A 404 -13.71 -20.08 7.78
C TYR A 404 -13.20 -20.74 9.05
N ALA A 405 -12.52 -21.89 8.90
CA ALA A 405 -11.95 -22.70 9.99
C ALA A 405 -10.87 -21.96 10.84
N HIS A 406 -10.67 -20.67 10.58
CA HIS A 406 -9.65 -19.80 11.17
C HIS A 406 -10.25 -18.60 11.90
N ALA A 407 -11.56 -18.60 12.19
CA ALA A 407 -12.20 -17.59 13.03
C ALA A 407 -12.40 -18.17 14.43
N ARG A 408 -11.59 -17.73 15.41
CA ARG A 408 -11.94 -17.99 16.82
C ARG A 408 -13.22 -17.21 17.10
N MET A 409 -14.24 -17.94 17.50
CA MET A 409 -15.56 -17.39 17.76
C MET A 409 -15.67 -17.00 19.23
N LYS A 410 -16.11 -15.77 19.49
CA LYS A 410 -16.55 -15.33 20.81
C LYS A 410 -17.90 -14.65 20.66
N GLU A 411 -18.91 -15.23 21.31
CA GLU A 411 -20.31 -14.76 21.27
C GLU A 411 -20.87 -14.71 19.83
N GLY A 412 -20.61 -15.75 19.03
CA GLY A 412 -21.12 -15.82 17.66
C GLY A 412 -20.43 -14.86 16.67
N ARG A 413 -19.30 -14.23 17.04
CA ARG A 413 -18.54 -13.35 16.16
C ARG A 413 -17.06 -13.71 16.11
N SER A 414 -16.44 -13.43 14.95
CA SER A 414 -14.99 -13.52 14.77
C SER A 414 -14.27 -12.48 15.62
N VAL A 415 -13.36 -12.94 16.49
CA VAL A 415 -12.53 -12.06 17.34
C VAL A 415 -11.62 -11.16 16.48
N VAL A 416 -11.12 -11.68 15.36
CA VAL A 416 -10.23 -10.96 14.44
C VAL A 416 -10.99 -9.83 13.72
N ASP A 417 -12.24 -10.09 13.33
CA ASP A 417 -13.11 -9.12 12.67
C ASP A 417 -13.44 -7.94 13.61
N LYS A 418 -13.78 -8.24 14.87
CA LYS A 418 -13.98 -7.22 15.92
C LYS A 418 -12.77 -6.31 16.09
N ALA A 419 -11.56 -6.86 15.94
CA ALA A 419 -10.31 -6.10 16.04
C ALA A 419 -10.08 -5.13 14.86
N VAL A 420 -10.85 -5.19 13.78
CA VAL A 420 -10.86 -4.20 12.69
C VAL A 420 -11.90 -3.11 12.93
N LEU A 421 -13.10 -3.48 13.36
CA LEU A 421 -14.24 -2.57 13.55
C LEU A 421 -13.88 -1.43 14.52
N TYR A 422 -13.36 -1.76 15.71
CA TYR A 422 -13.07 -0.76 16.72
C TYR A 422 -12.00 0.25 16.29
N PRO A 423 -10.81 -0.17 15.79
CA PRO A 423 -9.79 0.80 15.40
C PRO A 423 -10.17 1.66 14.19
N VAL A 424 -11.06 1.18 13.30
CA VAL A 424 -11.61 2.01 12.22
C VAL A 424 -12.54 3.07 12.78
N SER A 425 -13.47 2.67 13.64
CA SER A 425 -14.39 3.60 14.31
C SER A 425 -13.62 4.66 15.10
N ARG A 426 -12.65 4.28 15.93
CA ARG A 426 -11.81 5.22 16.69
C ARG A 426 -11.12 6.26 15.78
N ARG A 427 -10.55 5.82 14.66
CA ARG A 427 -9.88 6.73 13.70
C ARG A 427 -10.85 7.70 13.04
N LEU A 428 -12.07 7.26 12.77
CA LEU A 428 -13.12 8.14 12.26
C LEU A 428 -13.45 9.23 13.27
N HIS A 429 -13.60 8.86 14.56
CA HIS A 429 -13.81 9.81 15.64
C HIS A 429 -12.66 10.82 15.73
N GLU A 430 -11.43 10.34 15.86
CA GLU A 430 -10.23 11.19 15.93
C GLU A 430 -10.10 12.13 14.72
N LYS A 431 -10.41 11.63 13.52
CA LYS A 431 -10.35 12.44 12.30
C LYS A 431 -11.42 13.53 12.28
N LEU A 432 -12.62 13.23 12.76
CA LEU A 432 -13.72 14.20 12.82
C LEU A 432 -13.49 15.20 13.96
N ASP A 433 -12.95 14.79 15.10
CA ASP A 433 -12.50 15.68 16.19
C ASP A 433 -11.46 16.70 15.71
N LEU A 434 -10.51 16.28 14.86
CA LEU A 434 -9.53 17.21 14.25
C LEU A 434 -10.16 18.18 13.25
N MET A 435 -11.32 17.83 12.69
CA MET A 435 -12.02 18.62 11.68
C MET A 435 -13.07 19.54 12.30
N LEU A 436 -13.54 19.27 13.52
CA LEU A 436 -14.55 20.06 14.21
C LEU A 436 -13.92 20.91 15.34
N PRO A 437 -14.44 22.11 15.66
CA PRO A 437 -13.88 22.95 16.72
C PRO A 437 -13.95 22.29 18.11
N ILE A 438 -12.96 22.56 18.96
CA ILE A 438 -12.71 21.91 20.27
C ILE A 438 -13.87 22.08 21.29
N ASP A 439 -14.78 23.02 21.08
CA ASP A 439 -15.90 23.27 22.00
C ASP A 439 -16.91 22.11 22.10
N PHE A 440 -16.82 21.11 21.22
CA PHE A 440 -17.78 20.00 21.08
C PHE A 440 -17.48 18.76 21.94
N PHE A 441 -16.21 18.47 22.30
CA PHE A 441 -15.82 17.09 22.69
C PHE A 441 -15.39 16.86 24.14
N GLY A 442 -15.48 17.88 25.01
CA GLY A 442 -15.23 17.70 26.45
C GLY A 442 -16.16 16.67 27.14
N CYS A 443 -17.24 16.24 26.48
CA CYS A 443 -18.29 15.38 27.04
C CYS A 443 -18.30 13.92 26.56
N LEU A 444 -17.90 13.58 25.32
CA LEU A 444 -18.11 12.22 24.77
C LEU A 444 -17.28 11.13 25.47
N TRP A 445 -16.11 11.47 26.01
CA TRP A 445 -15.28 10.56 26.81
C TRP A 445 -15.67 10.49 28.30
N ARG A 446 -16.72 11.22 28.71
CA ARG A 446 -17.25 11.18 30.09
C ARG A 446 -18.44 10.22 30.25
N ASP A 447 -19.02 9.71 29.17
CA ASP A 447 -20.09 8.72 29.23
C ASP A 447 -19.57 7.41 29.87
N PRO A 448 -20.15 6.96 30.99
CA PRO A 448 -19.78 5.71 31.66
C PRO A 448 -19.86 4.47 30.75
N ALA A 449 -20.80 4.41 29.81
CA ALA A 449 -20.97 3.26 28.91
C ALA A 449 -19.81 3.16 27.90
N ASN A 450 -19.34 4.30 27.40
CA ASN A 450 -18.16 4.36 26.53
C ASN A 450 -16.87 4.15 27.32
N LYS A 451 -16.83 4.48 28.62
CA LYS A 451 -15.68 4.16 29.49
C LYS A 451 -15.52 2.67 29.74
N GLU A 452 -16.59 1.92 29.92
CA GLU A 452 -16.52 0.47 30.14
C GLU A 452 -16.13 -0.27 28.86
N PHE A 453 -16.72 0.08 27.72
CA PHE A 453 -16.31 -0.45 26.42
C PHE A 453 -14.87 -0.06 26.07
N LYS A 454 -14.48 1.20 26.30
CA LYS A 454 -13.09 1.64 26.18
C LYS A 454 -12.19 0.90 27.16
N ALA A 455 -12.59 0.62 28.39
CA ALA A 455 -11.77 -0.12 29.35
C ALA A 455 -11.59 -1.58 28.94
N GLN A 456 -12.63 -2.25 28.44
CA GLN A 456 -12.55 -3.62 27.92
C GLN A 456 -11.71 -3.68 26.64
N VAL A 457 -11.89 -2.71 25.74
CA VAL A 457 -11.11 -2.64 24.51
C VAL A 457 -9.69 -2.18 24.77
N ASP A 458 -9.44 -1.21 25.64
CA ASP A 458 -8.11 -0.83 26.09
C ASP A 458 -7.49 -1.98 26.88
N GLN A 459 -8.23 -2.80 27.61
CA GLN A 459 -7.69 -4.00 28.27
C GLN A 459 -7.36 -5.08 27.24
N ILE A 460 -8.21 -5.31 26.23
CA ILE A 460 -7.89 -6.14 25.08
C ILE A 460 -6.65 -5.54 24.39
N TRP A 461 -6.63 -4.26 24.07
CA TRP A 461 -5.54 -3.57 23.37
C TRP A 461 -4.26 -3.52 24.21
N LYS A 462 -4.34 -3.44 25.54
CA LYS A 462 -3.19 -3.51 26.45
C LYS A 462 -2.67 -4.94 26.60
N SER A 463 -3.57 -5.92 26.74
CA SER A 463 -3.22 -7.34 26.73
C SER A 463 -2.69 -7.80 25.36
N VAL A 464 -3.15 -7.18 24.28
CA VAL A 464 -2.81 -7.48 22.88
C VAL A 464 -1.59 -6.68 22.41
N PHE A 465 -1.32 -5.50 22.96
CA PHE A 465 -0.33 -4.57 22.40
C PHE A 465 0.61 -3.86 23.42
N GLN A 466 0.41 -3.96 24.74
CA GLN A 466 1.32 -3.33 25.75
C GLN A 466 2.18 -4.32 26.58
N GLU A 467 1.82 -5.60 26.69
CA GLU A 467 2.65 -6.55 27.48
C GLU A 467 3.99 -6.94 26.81
N SER A 468 4.21 -6.56 25.55
CA SER A 468 5.46 -6.82 24.82
C SER A 468 6.61 -5.85 25.11
N GLU A 469 6.41 -4.84 25.98
CA GLU A 469 7.49 -3.94 26.44
C GLU A 469 8.08 -4.32 27.80
N SER A 470 7.50 -5.29 28.52
CA SER A 470 7.90 -5.60 29.91
C SER A 470 8.58 -6.95 30.14
N SER A 471 8.78 -7.77 29.09
CA SER A 471 9.44 -9.08 29.20
C SER A 471 10.76 -9.16 28.41
N SER A 472 11.73 -8.34 28.83
CA SER A 472 13.17 -8.49 28.58
C SER A 472 13.88 -7.56 29.58
N VAL A 473 14.68 -7.93 30.58
CA VAL A 473 15.61 -9.05 30.91
C VAL A 473 15.99 -8.85 32.40
N PRO A 474 16.50 -9.82 33.19
CA PRO A 474 16.26 -11.26 33.25
C PRO A 474 15.30 -11.66 34.38
#